data_AF-A0A835DW92-F1
#
_entry.id   AF-A0A835DW92-F1
#
_cell.length_a   1.000
_cell.length_b   1.000
_cell.length_c   1.000
_cell.angle_alpha   90.00
_cell.angle_beta   90.00
_cell.angle_gamma   90.00
#
_symmetry.space_group_name_H-M   'P 1'
#
loop_
_entity.id
_entity.type
_entity.pdbx_description
1 polymer ?
#
loop_
_entity_poly.entity_id
_entity_poly.type
_entity_poly.pdbx_seq_one_letter_code
_entity_poly.pdbx_strand_id
1 'polypeptide(L)'
;MVGSKAASAAAAAAGADVEAALMREAKPMLQLEVEGRAKEDDVDVADEAAFAVVEPPVDEDAAAERQAEVGRLLSGFRRHLDDRRAHHLGYPYNLDLDELAQQLSPFFQGLCINNLGDPFIESNYGVHSRPMEVAVLDW
;
A
#
# COMPACT_ATOMS: atom_id res chain seq x y z
N MET A 1 33.98 21.48 -1.39
CA MET A 1 32.78 21.23 -0.56
C MET A 1 31.54 21.85 -1.24
N VAL A 2 31.16 21.34 -2.43
CA VAL A 2 30.04 21.90 -3.25
C VAL A 2 29.10 20.80 -3.79
N GLY A 3 29.23 19.54 -3.34
CA GLY A 3 28.47 18.41 -3.89
C GLY A 3 27.12 18.10 -3.21
N SER A 4 26.79 18.73 -2.08
CA SER A 4 25.67 18.27 -1.23
C SER A 4 24.31 18.91 -1.55
N LYS A 5 24.27 20.12 -2.14
CA LYS A 5 23.00 20.81 -2.42
C LYS A 5 22.23 20.27 -3.64
N ALA A 6 22.93 19.74 -4.65
CA ALA A 6 22.28 19.26 -5.88
C ALA A 6 21.47 17.96 -5.65
N ALA A 7 21.99 17.04 -4.82
CA ALA A 7 21.31 15.78 -4.51
C ALA A 7 20.02 16.00 -3.68
N SER A 8 20.02 17.00 -2.79
CA SER A 8 18.85 17.35 -1.97
C SER A 8 17.71 17.97 -2.80
N ALA A 9 18.02 18.74 -3.84
CA ALA A 9 17.02 19.35 -4.70
C ALA A 9 16.34 18.32 -5.63
N ALA A 10 17.10 17.35 -6.15
CA ALA A 10 16.57 16.30 -7.03
C ALA A 10 15.62 15.33 -6.30
N ALA A 11 15.92 14.99 -5.04
CA ALA A 11 15.05 14.14 -4.22
C ALA A 11 13.73 14.83 -3.83
N ALA A 12 13.77 16.16 -3.61
CA ALA A 12 12.58 16.95 -3.31
C ALA A 12 11.66 17.10 -4.53
N ALA A 13 12.22 17.28 -5.73
CA ALA A 13 11.46 17.37 -6.98
C ALA A 13 10.74 16.03 -7.30
N ALA A 14 11.44 14.90 -7.16
CA ALA A 14 10.84 13.58 -7.39
C ALA A 14 9.75 13.23 -6.35
N GLY A 15 9.83 13.77 -5.13
CA GLY A 15 8.77 13.61 -4.12
C GLY A 15 7.50 14.40 -4.45
N ALA A 16 7.66 15.63 -4.96
CA ALA A 16 6.54 16.49 -5.35
C ALA A 16 5.77 15.94 -6.56
N ASP A 17 6.46 15.33 -7.52
CA ASP A 17 5.82 14.74 -8.71
C ASP A 17 4.99 13.48 -8.37
N VAL A 18 5.41 12.68 -7.37
CA VAL A 18 4.66 11.52 -6.89
C VAL A 18 3.44 11.94 -6.06
N GLU A 19 3.59 12.97 -5.22
CA GLU A 19 2.48 13.52 -4.44
C GLU A 19 1.42 14.16 -5.35
N ALA A 20 1.84 14.89 -6.39
CA ALA A 20 0.95 15.46 -7.40
C ALA A 20 0.22 14.38 -8.21
N ALA A 21 0.89 13.26 -8.54
CA ALA A 21 0.27 12.14 -9.23
C ALA A 21 -0.79 11.44 -8.35
N LEU A 22 -0.48 11.18 -7.07
CA LEU A 22 -1.43 10.58 -6.12
C LEU A 22 -2.65 11.48 -5.85
N MET A 23 -2.43 12.79 -5.75
CA MET A 23 -3.49 13.78 -5.50
C MET A 23 -4.37 14.03 -6.73
N ARG A 24 -3.87 13.79 -7.95
CA ARG A 24 -4.65 13.93 -9.20
C ARG A 24 -5.65 12.79 -9.38
N GLU A 25 -5.38 11.61 -8.80
CA GLU A 25 -6.29 10.45 -8.84
C GLU A 25 -7.30 10.42 -7.69
N ALA A 26 -7.07 11.16 -6.60
CA ALA A 26 -7.93 11.13 -5.40
C ALA A 26 -9.26 11.91 -5.51
N LYS A 27 -9.56 12.55 -6.64
CA LYS A 27 -10.76 13.38 -6.82
C LYS A 27 -11.48 12.93 -8.11
N PRO A 28 -12.42 11.97 -8.04
CA PRO A 28 -13.66 12.14 -7.28
C PRO A 28 -14.16 10.83 -6.63
N MET A 29 -13.79 10.58 -5.37
CA MET A 29 -14.35 9.46 -4.61
C MET A 29 -15.16 9.98 -3.40
N LEU A 30 -15.98 11.02 -3.58
CA LEU A 30 -16.89 11.55 -2.56
C LEU A 30 -17.86 12.58 -3.18
N GLN A 31 -18.76 12.12 -4.04
CA GLN A 31 -20.02 12.82 -4.39
C GLN A 31 -20.98 11.79 -5.00
N LEU A 32 -21.66 11.04 -4.14
CA LEU A 32 -22.85 10.26 -4.52
C LEU A 32 -24.04 11.22 -4.42
N GLU A 33 -24.24 12.05 -5.44
CA GLU A 33 -25.50 12.76 -5.66
C GLU A 33 -26.35 11.91 -6.60
N VAL A 34 -27.41 11.33 -6.05
CA VAL A 34 -28.43 10.61 -6.81
C VAL A 34 -29.40 11.65 -7.34
N GLU A 35 -29.22 12.09 -8.59
CA GLU A 35 -30.30 12.73 -9.35
C GLU A 35 -29.97 12.80 -10.86
N GLY A 36 -30.91 12.31 -11.68
CA GLY A 36 -31.02 12.70 -13.10
C GLY A 36 -30.46 11.72 -14.12
N ARG A 37 -31.37 10.97 -14.75
CA ARG A 37 -31.17 10.17 -15.99
C ARG A 37 -30.43 10.98 -17.07
N ALA A 38 -29.17 10.67 -17.33
CA ALA A 38 -28.40 11.18 -18.47
C ALA A 38 -28.23 10.07 -19.53
N LYS A 39 -28.18 10.50 -20.79
CA LYS A 39 -28.23 9.70 -22.01
C LYS A 39 -27.06 8.72 -22.09
N GLU A 40 -27.38 7.49 -22.51
CA GLU A 40 -26.43 6.51 -23.03
C GLU A 40 -25.87 7.05 -24.34
N ASP A 41 -24.69 7.66 -24.34
CA ASP A 41 -23.83 7.83 -25.52
C ASP A 41 -22.41 8.09 -24.99
N ASP A 42 -21.45 7.31 -25.50
CA ASP A 42 -19.98 7.37 -25.29
C ASP A 42 -19.42 6.78 -23.98
N VAL A 43 -19.40 5.43 -23.91
CA VAL A 43 -18.43 4.72 -23.09
C VAL A 43 -17.07 4.79 -23.79
N ASP A 44 -16.17 5.65 -23.30
CA ASP A 44 -14.76 5.61 -23.68
C ASP A 44 -14.25 4.18 -23.49
N VAL A 45 -13.95 3.49 -24.59
CA VAL A 45 -13.34 2.17 -24.58
C VAL A 45 -11.95 2.36 -23.95
N ALA A 46 -11.83 1.96 -22.68
CA ALA A 46 -10.56 1.98 -21.98
C ALA A 46 -9.51 1.26 -22.84
N ASP A 47 -8.36 1.91 -23.05
CA ASP A 47 -7.22 1.38 -23.80
C ASP A 47 -6.87 -0.02 -23.30
N GLU A 48 -7.07 -1.04 -24.14
CA GLU A 48 -6.79 -2.44 -23.79
C GLU A 48 -5.32 -2.66 -23.37
N ALA A 49 -4.42 -1.74 -23.74
CA ALA A 49 -3.02 -1.76 -23.30
C ALA A 49 -2.83 -1.43 -21.81
N ALA A 50 -3.79 -0.77 -21.15
CA ALA A 50 -3.67 -0.36 -19.74
C ALA A 50 -3.65 -1.54 -18.75
N PHE A 51 -4.17 -2.70 -19.15
CA PHE A 51 -4.20 -3.92 -18.34
C PHE A 51 -3.33 -5.05 -18.91
N ALA A 52 -2.45 -4.74 -19.85
CA ALA A 52 -1.56 -5.72 -20.43
C ALA A 52 -0.67 -6.35 -19.33
N VAL A 53 -0.67 -7.68 -19.25
CA VAL A 53 0.19 -8.43 -18.32
C VAL A 53 1.63 -8.28 -18.79
N VAL A 54 2.44 -7.55 -18.02
CA VAL A 54 3.87 -7.40 -18.28
C VAL A 54 4.63 -8.50 -17.56
N GLU A 55 5.24 -9.41 -18.32
CA GLU A 55 6.09 -10.45 -17.74
C GLU A 55 7.34 -9.87 -17.06
N PRO A 56 7.87 -10.54 -16.02
CA PRO A 56 9.14 -10.15 -15.41
C PRO A 56 10.28 -10.19 -16.44
N PRO A 57 11.23 -9.24 -16.38
CA PRO A 57 12.40 -9.26 -17.25
C PRO A 57 13.26 -10.49 -16.97
N VAL A 58 13.72 -11.14 -18.03
CA VAL A 58 14.64 -12.30 -17.96
C VAL A 58 16.10 -11.84 -17.76
N ASP A 59 16.41 -10.64 -18.23
CA ASP A 59 17.74 -10.03 -18.13
C ASP A 59 18.01 -9.51 -16.70
N GLU A 60 19.18 -9.82 -16.15
CA GLU A 60 19.55 -9.51 -14.76
C GLU A 60 19.63 -8.00 -14.52
N ASP A 61 20.16 -7.23 -15.49
CA ASP A 61 20.27 -5.77 -15.38
C ASP A 61 18.88 -5.12 -15.40
N ALA A 62 18.01 -5.54 -16.32
CA ALA A 62 16.62 -5.09 -16.36
C ALA A 62 15.81 -5.51 -15.12
N ALA A 63 16.06 -6.69 -14.55
CA ALA A 63 15.45 -7.13 -13.30
C ALA A 63 15.92 -6.29 -12.10
N ALA A 64 17.21 -5.98 -12.04
CA ALA A 64 17.78 -5.11 -11.01
C ALA A 64 17.23 -3.67 -11.12
N GLU A 65 17.08 -3.14 -12.33
CA GLU A 65 16.48 -1.83 -12.56
C GLU A 65 15.02 -1.79 -12.07
N ARG A 66 14.22 -2.80 -12.43
CA ARG A 66 12.84 -2.93 -11.96
C ARG A 66 12.76 -3.05 -10.44
N GLN A 67 13.63 -3.85 -9.82
CA GLN A 67 13.67 -3.98 -8.36
C GLN A 67 14.03 -2.65 -7.69
N ALA A 68 14.95 -1.88 -8.26
CA ALA A 68 15.31 -0.56 -7.77
C ALA A 68 14.15 0.43 -7.93
N GLU A 69 13.39 0.36 -9.03
CA GLU A 69 12.17 1.15 -9.24
C GLU A 69 11.11 0.85 -8.20
N VAL A 70 10.80 -0.44 -7.97
CA VAL A 70 9.86 -0.87 -6.91
C VAL A 70 10.33 -0.34 -5.55
N GLY A 71 11.63 -0.45 -5.25
CA GLY A 71 12.21 0.10 -4.02
C GLY A 71 11.99 1.61 -3.87
N ARG A 72 12.14 2.38 -4.95
CA ARG A 72 11.88 3.84 -4.96
C ARG A 72 10.41 4.13 -4.71
N LEU A 73 9.50 3.42 -5.38
CA LEU A 73 8.05 3.58 -5.23
C LEU A 73 7.61 3.27 -3.79
N LEU A 74 8.03 2.13 -3.25
CA LEU A 74 7.72 1.73 -1.87
C LEU A 74 8.27 2.73 -0.85
N SER A 75 9.48 3.26 -1.07
CA SER A 75 10.07 4.27 -0.21
C SER A 75 9.31 5.60 -0.27
N GLY A 76 8.86 6.00 -1.47
CA GLY A 76 8.02 7.18 -1.65
C GLY A 76 6.67 7.04 -0.95
N PHE A 77 6.01 5.89 -1.15
CA PHE A 77 4.75 5.57 -0.51
C PHE A 77 4.87 5.53 1.01
N ARG A 78 5.95 4.95 1.55
CA ARG A 78 6.21 4.95 2.99
C ARG A 78 6.28 6.37 3.57
N ARG A 79 7.02 7.28 2.93
CA ARG A 79 7.11 8.68 3.36
C ARG A 79 5.75 9.37 3.36
N HIS A 80 4.95 9.13 2.32
CA HIS A 80 3.60 9.65 2.24
C HIS A 80 2.73 9.18 3.42
N LEU A 81 2.76 7.88 3.74
CA LEU A 81 2.02 7.33 4.88
C LEU A 81 2.50 7.91 6.23
N ASP A 82 3.81 8.08 6.40
CA ASP A 82 4.38 8.66 7.63
C ASP A 82 3.91 10.12 7.81
N ASP A 83 3.83 10.92 6.74
CA ASP A 83 3.29 12.29 6.80
C ASP A 83 1.79 12.31 7.15
N ARG A 84 1.00 11.43 6.51
CA ARG A 84 -0.44 11.30 6.79
C ARG A 84 -0.71 10.88 8.23
N ARG A 85 0.10 9.95 8.77
CA ARG A 85 0.08 9.52 10.17
C ARG A 85 0.40 10.69 11.11
N ALA A 86 1.45 11.46 10.83
CA ALA A 86 1.90 12.57 11.68
C ALA A 86 0.85 13.69 11.82
N HIS A 87 0.02 13.89 10.78
CA HIS A 87 -1.01 14.93 10.75
C HIS A 87 -2.43 14.37 10.84
N HIS A 88 -2.60 13.13 11.27
CA HIS A 88 -3.91 12.49 11.35
C HIS A 88 -4.75 13.09 12.49
N LEU A 89 -5.84 13.76 12.12
CA LEU A 89 -6.84 14.33 13.01
C LEU A 89 -8.24 13.98 12.49
N GLY A 90 -9.21 13.83 13.39
CA GLY A 90 -10.62 13.69 13.03
C GLY A 90 -11.19 12.27 13.03
N TYR A 91 -10.38 11.24 13.29
CA TYR A 91 -10.83 9.87 13.50
C TYR A 91 -10.16 9.21 14.72
N PRO A 92 -10.87 8.37 15.49
CA PRO A 92 -10.32 7.75 16.70
C PRO A 92 -9.50 6.50 16.37
N TYR A 93 -8.25 6.69 15.94
CA TYR A 93 -7.30 5.60 15.71
C TYR A 93 -6.09 5.69 16.64
N ASN A 94 -5.63 4.52 17.10
CA ASN A 94 -4.31 4.36 17.72
C ASN A 94 -3.27 4.32 16.59
N LEU A 95 -2.39 5.33 16.55
CA LEU A 95 -1.36 5.47 15.52
C LEU A 95 0.05 5.17 16.02
N ASP A 96 0.16 4.90 17.32
CA ASP A 96 1.39 4.50 17.95
C ASP A 96 1.42 2.97 18.09
N LEU A 97 2.05 2.33 17.12
CA LEU A 97 2.13 0.87 16.98
C LEU A 97 3.58 0.41 16.84
N ASP A 98 4.56 1.28 17.09
CA ASP A 98 5.96 1.03 16.75
C ASP A 98 6.54 -0.11 17.62
N GLU A 99 6.23 -0.16 18.92
CA GLU A 99 6.62 -1.26 19.80
C GLU A 99 5.91 -2.56 19.42
N LEU A 100 4.61 -2.50 19.11
CA LEU A 100 3.83 -3.67 18.71
C LEU A 100 4.37 -4.25 17.40
N ALA A 101 4.69 -3.39 16.42
CA ALA A 101 5.27 -3.78 15.14
C ALA A 101 6.63 -4.49 15.33
N GLN A 102 7.48 -3.99 16.24
CA GLN A 102 8.75 -4.64 16.56
C GLN A 102 8.56 -6.03 17.16
N GLN A 103 7.61 -6.18 18.08
CA GLN A 103 7.32 -7.46 18.72
C GLN A 103 6.71 -8.48 17.75
N LEU A 104 5.85 -8.02 16.83
CA LEU A 104 5.12 -8.91 15.92
C LEU A 104 5.85 -9.17 14.59
N SER A 105 6.84 -8.36 14.22
CA SER A 105 7.54 -8.48 12.94
C SER A 105 8.02 -9.91 12.59
N PRO A 106 8.60 -10.70 13.53
CA PRO A 106 9.04 -12.07 13.24
C PRO A 106 7.91 -13.01 12.78
N PHE A 107 6.66 -12.72 13.15
CA PHE A 107 5.50 -13.55 12.79
C PHE A 107 4.89 -13.16 11.44
N PHE A 108 5.27 -12.02 10.86
CA PHE A 108 4.76 -11.56 9.57
C PHE A 108 5.74 -11.78 8.41
N GLN A 109 7.01 -12.08 8.71
CA GLN A 109 8.02 -12.30 7.69
C GLN A 109 7.98 -13.75 7.19
N GLY A 110 7.64 -13.93 5.91
CA GLY A 110 7.69 -15.24 5.25
C GLY A 110 6.60 -16.24 5.67
N LEU A 111 5.59 -15.79 6.43
CA LEU A 111 4.48 -16.61 6.88
C LEU A 111 3.16 -16.14 6.25
N CYS A 112 2.46 -17.05 5.58
CA CYS A 112 1.09 -16.80 5.10
C CYS A 112 0.09 -17.24 6.19
N ILE A 113 0.00 -16.49 7.30
CA ILE A 113 -0.88 -16.85 8.42
C ILE A 113 -2.35 -16.74 7.98
N ASN A 114 -3.13 -17.80 8.22
CA ASN A 114 -4.57 -17.82 7.92
C ASN A 114 -5.35 -18.66 8.95
N ASN A 115 -6.27 -18.03 9.69
CA ASN A 115 -7.15 -18.69 10.67
C ASN A 115 -8.44 -19.19 9.99
N LEU A 116 -8.30 -19.92 8.89
CA LEU A 116 -9.44 -20.40 8.10
C LEU A 116 -10.38 -21.28 8.94
N GLY A 117 -11.64 -20.85 9.07
CA GLY A 117 -12.70 -21.62 9.71
C GLY A 117 -13.12 -21.05 11.07
N ASP A 118 -13.75 -21.91 11.88
CA ASP A 118 -14.15 -21.56 13.24
C ASP A 118 -12.94 -21.64 14.20
N PRO A 119 -12.73 -20.67 15.12
CA PRO A 119 -11.56 -20.64 16.01
C PRO A 119 -11.46 -21.85 16.96
N PHE A 120 -12.58 -22.50 17.27
CA PHE A 120 -12.68 -23.64 18.18
C PHE A 120 -12.71 -24.99 17.46
N ILE A 121 -12.70 -25.01 16.13
CA ILE A 121 -12.67 -26.22 15.30
C ILE A 121 -11.32 -26.31 14.60
N GLU A 122 -10.73 -27.50 14.62
CA GLU A 122 -9.45 -27.73 13.95
C GLU A 122 -9.60 -27.56 12.43
N SER A 123 -8.67 -26.79 11.83
CA SER A 123 -8.64 -26.54 10.38
C SER A 123 -7.56 -27.37 9.70
N ASN A 124 -7.71 -27.54 8.40
CA ASN A 124 -6.73 -28.25 7.56
C ASN A 124 -5.53 -27.37 7.19
N TYR A 125 -5.56 -26.08 7.50
CA TYR A 125 -4.47 -25.14 7.21
C TYR A 125 -3.54 -25.02 8.43
N GLY A 126 -2.27 -25.40 8.27
CA GLY A 126 -1.30 -25.51 9.37
C GLY A 126 -0.53 -24.24 9.74
N VAL A 127 -0.62 -23.17 8.94
CA VAL A 127 0.04 -21.89 9.24
C VAL A 127 -1.00 -20.92 9.79
N HIS A 128 -1.33 -21.03 11.08
CA HIS A 128 -2.39 -20.25 11.71
C HIS A 128 -2.00 -19.76 13.11
N SER A 129 -2.77 -18.80 13.61
CA SER A 129 -2.64 -18.18 14.93
C SER A 129 -3.85 -18.45 15.84
N ARG A 130 -4.74 -19.40 15.49
CA ARG A 130 -5.97 -19.73 16.25
C ARG A 130 -5.82 -19.77 17.79
N PRO A 131 -4.78 -20.36 18.39
CA PRO A 131 -4.62 -20.31 19.85
C PRO A 131 -4.53 -18.88 20.41
N MET A 132 -3.91 -17.96 19.67
CA MET A 132 -3.84 -16.54 20.02
C MET A 132 -5.21 -15.85 19.86
N GLU A 133 -5.97 -16.19 18.82
CA GLU A 133 -7.34 -15.70 18.63
C GLU A 133 -8.26 -16.12 19.78
N VAL A 134 -8.23 -17.40 20.18
CA VAL A 134 -9.02 -17.89 21.32
C VAL A 134 -8.59 -17.19 22.62
N ALA A 135 -7.29 -16.98 22.83
CA ALA A 135 -6.80 -16.29 24.02
C ALA A 135 -7.24 -14.81 24.08
N VAL A 136 -7.38 -14.14 22.92
CA VAL A 136 -7.91 -12.76 22.85
C VAL A 136 -9.42 -12.74 23.11
N LEU A 137 -10.16 -13.75 22.65
CA LEU A 137 -11.61 -13.86 22.91
C LEU A 137 -11.93 -14.16 24.38
N ASP A 138 -11.01 -14.81 25.09
CA ASP A 138 -11.14 -15.15 26.52
C ASP A 138 -10.72 -14.00 27.45
N TRP A 139 -10.06 -12.95 26.92
CA TRP A 139 -9.54 -11.82 27.69
C TRP A 139 -10.61 -10.79 28.05
#